data_AF-A0A4R1AYK2-F1
#
_entry.id   AF-A0A4R1AYK2-F1
#
_cell.length_a   1.000
_cell.length_b   1.000
_cell.length_c   1.000
_cell.angle_alpha   90.00
_cell.angle_beta   90.00
_cell.angle_gamma   90.00
#
_symmetry.space_group_name_H-M   'P 1'
#
loop_
_entity.id
_entity.type
_entity.pdbx_description
1 polymer ?
#
loop_
_entity_poly.entity_id
_entity_poly.type
_entity_poly.pdbx_seq_one_letter_code
_entity_poly.pdbx_strand_id
1 'polypeptide(L)'
;MDDENLLVECKKGLNIPVNSTVHDSLLKQKMLAVKMFMKNAGVSEENLSNDLAVAVIVMGVSDLWEVRSGEVKFSPVFFTLVNQLT
;
A
#
# COMPACT_ATOMS: atom_id res chain seq x y z
N MET A 1 -6.57 9.97 6.16
CA MET A 1 -6.52 10.14 4.70
C MET A 1 -7.69 9.41 4.06
N ASP A 2 -8.24 9.90 2.95
CA ASP A 2 -9.29 9.18 2.23
C ASP A 2 -8.70 8.13 1.26
N ASP A 3 -9.49 7.09 0.96
CA ASP A 3 -9.05 5.96 0.15
C ASP A 3 -8.90 6.30 -1.35
N GLU A 4 -9.56 7.34 -1.86
CA GLU A 4 -9.43 7.81 -3.25
C GLU A 4 -8.12 8.57 -3.46
N ASN A 5 -7.72 9.41 -2.51
CA ASN A 5 -6.40 10.05 -2.49
C ASN A 5 -5.28 9.00 -2.39
N LEU A 6 -5.44 7.98 -1.54
CA LEU A 6 -4.49 6.88 -1.46
C LEU A 6 -4.40 6.09 -2.77
N LEU A 7 -5.53 5.87 -3.45
CA LEU A 7 -5.56 5.21 -4.75
C LEU A 7 -4.77 6.02 -5.79
N VAL A 8 -4.91 7.35 -5.80
CA VAL A 8 -4.11 8.24 -6.66
C VAL A 8 -2.62 8.09 -6.40
N GLU A 9 -2.20 8.07 -5.13
CA GLU A 9 -0.78 7.87 -4.78
C GLU A 9 -0.27 6.49 -5.20
N CYS A 10 -1.08 5.43 -5.05
CA CYS A 10 -0.72 4.10 -5.52
C CYS A 10 -0.58 4.05 -7.05
N LYS A 11 -1.47 4.71 -7.80
CA LYS A 11 -1.36 4.82 -9.26
C LYS A 11 -0.06 5.51 -9.68
N LYS A 12 0.30 6.62 -9.01
CA LYS A 12 1.58 7.31 -9.25
C LYS A 12 2.78 6.39 -8.96
N GLY A 13 2.78 5.70 -7.82
CA GLY A 13 3.86 4.78 -7.44
C GLY A 13 4.09 3.62 -8.40
N LEU A 14 3.04 3.20 -9.10
CA LEU A 14 3.07 2.14 -10.11
C LEU A 14 3.21 2.66 -11.55
N ASN A 15 3.38 3.97 -11.74
CA ASN A 15 3.40 4.62 -13.04
C ASN A 15 2.15 4.32 -13.91
N ILE A 16 1.00 4.18 -13.26
CA ILE A 16 -0.31 4.02 -13.90
C ILE A 16 -0.94 5.41 -14.09
N PRO A 17 -1.47 5.74 -15.29
CA PRO A 17 -2.17 7.00 -15.51
C PRO A 17 -3.31 7.20 -14.51
N VAL A 18 -3.34 8.34 -13.83
CA VAL A 18 -4.32 8.62 -12.75
C VAL A 18 -5.77 8.55 -13.24
N ASN A 19 -6.00 8.90 -14.50
CA ASN A 19 -7.30 8.85 -15.16
C ASN A 19 -7.71 7.44 -15.63
N SER A 20 -6.81 6.46 -15.58
CA SER A 20 -7.14 5.06 -15.87
C SER A 20 -7.89 4.45 -14.70
N THR A 21 -9.00 3.75 -14.99
CA THR A 21 -9.81 3.03 -14.00
C THR A 21 -9.68 1.51 -14.11
N VAL A 22 -8.89 1.02 -15.07
CA VAL A 22 -8.79 -0.40 -15.44
C VAL A 22 -8.36 -1.28 -14.27
N HIS A 23 -7.53 -0.74 -13.37
CA HIS A 23 -6.95 -1.49 -12.25
C HIS A 23 -7.49 -1.05 -10.88
N ASP A 24 -8.48 -0.17 -10.82
CA ASP A 24 -8.90 0.45 -9.55
C ASP A 24 -9.42 -0.57 -8.55
N SER A 25 -10.26 -1.51 -8.99
CA SER A 25 -10.75 -2.58 -8.12
C SER A 25 -9.61 -3.46 -7.59
N LEU A 26 -8.62 -3.77 -8.44
CA LEU A 26 -7.46 -4.57 -8.05
C LEU A 26 -6.53 -3.82 -7.08
N LEU A 27 -6.29 -2.54 -7.33
CA LEU A 27 -5.51 -1.68 -6.44
C LEU A 27 -6.19 -1.54 -5.08
N LYS A 28 -7.50 -1.32 -5.04
CA LYS A 28 -8.28 -1.25 -3.80
C LYS A 28 -8.16 -2.52 -2.96
N GLN A 29 -8.16 -3.70 -3.59
CA GLN A 29 -7.92 -4.97 -2.88
C GLN A 29 -6.51 -5.06 -2.29
N LYS A 30 -5.48 -4.64 -3.03
CA LYS A 30 -4.10 -4.63 -2.55
C LYS A 30 -3.91 -3.61 -1.42
N MET A 31 -4.45 -2.40 -1.57
CA MET A 31 -4.46 -1.36 -0.53
C MET A 31 -5.09 -1.90 0.75
N LEU A 32 -6.23 -2.59 0.65
CA LEU A 32 -6.88 -3.21 1.80
C LEU A 32 -5.97 -4.25 2.48
N ALA A 33 -5.34 -5.14 1.70
CA ALA A 33 -4.42 -6.14 2.24
C ALA A 33 -3.25 -5.52 3.00
N VAL A 34 -2.65 -4.46 2.45
CA VAL A 34 -1.53 -3.74 3.09
C VAL A 34 -1.99 -3.03 4.37
N LYS A 35 -3.12 -2.29 4.32
CA LYS A 35 -3.69 -1.63 5.50
C LYS A 35 -3.98 -2.64 6.62
N MET A 36 -4.57 -3.78 6.30
CA MET A 36 -4.87 -4.83 7.29
C MET A 36 -3.61 -5.47 7.84
N PHE A 37 -2.58 -5.68 7.01
CA PHE A 37 -1.27 -6.13 7.49
C PHE A 37 -0.70 -5.15 8.52
N MET A 38 -0.67 -3.85 8.21
CA MET A 38 -0.15 -2.81 9.11
C MET A 38 -0.92 -2.74 10.42
N LYS A 39 -2.26 -2.79 10.38
CA LYS A 39 -3.09 -2.81 11.62
C LYS A 39 -2.79 -4.03 12.47
N ASN A 40 -2.69 -5.20 11.85
CA ASN A 40 -2.40 -6.45 12.57
C ASN A 40 -0.95 -6.49 13.09
N ALA A 41 -0.04 -5.72 12.50
CA ALA A 41 1.32 -5.51 13.00
C ALA A 41 1.40 -4.49 14.16
N GLY A 42 0.28 -3.85 14.53
CA GLY A 42 0.20 -2.93 15.68
C GLY A 42 0.15 -1.44 15.33
N VAL A 43 0.11 -1.08 14.04
CA VAL A 43 -0.02 0.33 13.64
C VAL A 43 -1.42 0.86 13.99
N SER A 44 -1.49 1.96 14.75
CA SER A 44 -2.74 2.60 15.13
C SER A 44 -3.46 3.24 13.94
N GLU A 45 -4.77 3.48 14.07
CA GLU A 45 -5.54 4.18 13.02
C GLU A 45 -5.03 5.61 12.79
N GLU A 46 -4.55 6.27 13.84
CA GLU A 46 -3.92 7.58 13.77
C GLU A 46 -2.64 7.53 12.94
N ASN A 47 -1.76 6.55 13.22
CA ASN A 47 -0.49 6.39 12.50
C ASN A 47 -0.68 5.94 11.06
N LEU A 48 -1.77 5.24 10.71
CA LEU A 48 -2.10 4.89 9.33
C LEU A 48 -2.40 6.10 8.43
N SER A 49 -2.62 7.28 9.03
CA SER A 49 -3.01 8.47 8.31
C SER A 49 -1.88 9.47 8.07
N ASN A 50 -0.68 9.21 8.58
CA ASN A 50 0.49 10.08 8.41
C ASN A 50 1.20 9.85 7.06
N ASP A 51 2.05 10.80 6.66
CA ASP A 51 2.76 10.78 5.37
C ASP A 51 3.65 9.54 5.18
N LEU A 52 4.27 9.05 6.27
CA LEU A 52 5.08 7.84 6.22
C LEU A 52 4.21 6.61 5.93
N ALA A 53 3.03 6.50 6.54
CA ALA A 53 2.09 5.42 6.26
C ALA A 53 1.63 5.45 4.81
N VAL A 54 1.42 6.62 4.20
CA VAL A 54 1.11 6.73 2.77
C VAL A 54 2.22 6.09 1.93
N ALA A 55 3.46 6.49 2.16
CA ALA A 55 4.61 5.97 1.43
C ALA A 55 4.79 4.46 1.62
N VAL A 56 4.59 3.97 2.85
CA VAL A 56 4.67 2.54 3.19
C VAL A 56 3.56 1.74 2.53
N ILE A 57 2.33 2.28 2.48
CA ILE A 57 1.22 1.61 1.80
C ILE A 57 1.49 1.53 0.30
N VAL A 58 1.93 2.63 -0.33
CA VAL A 58 2.30 2.63 -1.75
C VAL A 58 3.38 1.59 -2.03
N MET A 59 4.41 1.51 -1.19
CA MET A 59 5.47 0.50 -1.31
C MET A 59 4.92 -0.92 -1.19
N GLY A 60 4.09 -1.20 -0.20
CA GLY A 60 3.46 -2.52 -0.02
C GLY A 60 2.55 -2.88 -1.19
N VAL A 61 1.81 -1.92 -1.74
CA VAL A 61 0.97 -2.14 -2.93
C VAL A 61 1.85 -2.49 -4.14
N SER A 62 2.98 -1.81 -4.31
CA SER A 62 3.96 -2.12 -5.35
C SER A 62 4.58 -3.51 -5.18
N ASP A 63 4.93 -3.90 -3.96
CA ASP A 63 5.42 -5.26 -3.66
C ASP A 63 4.38 -6.33 -4.05
N LEU A 64 3.09 -6.04 -3.82
CA LEU A 64 2.00 -6.94 -4.20
C LEU A 64 1.62 -6.84 -5.69
N TRP A 65 2.04 -5.80 -6.40
CA TRP A 65 1.70 -5.58 -7.81
C TRP A 65 2.43 -6.53 -8.75
N GLU A 66 3.66 -6.91 -8.40
CA GLU A 66 4.48 -7.86 -9.16
C GLU A 66 3.89 -9.28 -9.04
N VAL A 67 2.88 -9.58 -9.87
CA VAL A 67 2.16 -10.86 -9.85
C VAL A 67 3.00 -11.96 -10.50
N ARG A 68 3.89 -12.58 -9.73
CA ARG A 68 4.37 -13.95 -10.00
C ARG A 68 3.78 -14.88 -8.96
N SER A 69 2.93 -15.80 -9.41
CA SER A 69 2.26 -16.77 -8.52
C SER A 69 3.30 -17.53 -7.70
N GLY A 70 3.15 -17.51 -6.37
CA GLY A 70 4.07 -18.17 -5.44
C GLY A 70 5.34 -17.38 -5.07
N GLU A 71 5.61 -16.23 -5.69
CA GLU A 71 6.81 -15.41 -5.42
C GLU A 71 6.51 -14.06 -4.77
N VAL A 72 5.23 -13.68 -4.66
CA VAL A 72 4.80 -12.42 -4.05
C VAL A 72 5.20 -12.38 -2.57
N LYS A 73 5.94 -11.34 -2.19
CA LYS A 73 6.35 -11.08 -0.82
C LYS A 73 6.54 -9.59 -0.61
N PHE A 74 6.27 -9.13 0.60
CA PHE A 74 6.71 -7.80 0.99
C PHE A 74 8.24 -7.74 1.03
N SER A 75 8.77 -6.59 0.60
CA SER A 75 10.19 -6.30 0.63
C SER A 75 10.68 -6.13 2.07
N PRO A 76 11.97 -6.39 2.35
CA PRO A 76 12.56 -6.10 3.66
C PRO A 76 12.37 -4.63 4.07
N VAL A 77 12.43 -3.70 3.09
CA VAL A 77 12.24 -2.27 3.33
C VAL A 77 10.84 -1.96 3.82
N PHE A 78 9.80 -2.59 3.24
CA PHE A 78 8.43 -2.45 3.73
C PHE A 78 8.33 -2.82 5.22
N PHE A 79 8.85 -3.98 5.61
CA PHE A 79 8.82 -4.40 7.03
C PHE A 79 9.60 -3.45 7.95
N THR A 80 10.77 -2.97 7.52
CA THR A 80 11.55 -2.00 8.29
C THR A 80 10.77 -0.72 8.55
N LEU A 81 10.05 -0.20 7.55
CA LEU A 81 9.28 1.04 7.67
C LEU A 81 7.97 0.85 8.45
N VAL A 82 7.31 -0.30 8.35
CA VAL A 82 6.13 -0.61 9.19
C VAL A 82 6.50 -0.55 10.67
N ASN A 83 7.68 -1.05 11.05
CA ASN A 83 8.16 -0.97 12.45
C ASN A 83 8.48 0.46 12.92
N GLN A 84 8.56 1.45 12.01
CA GLN A 84 8.69 2.87 12.40
C GLN A 84 7.33 3.55 12.62
N LEU A 85 6.23 2.85 12.35
CA LEU A 85 4.85 3.33 12.51
C LEU A 85 4.14 2.73 13.74
N THR A 86 4.79 1.78 14.41
CA THR A 86 4.32 1.13 15.65
C THR A 86 4.88 1.80 16.90
#